data_AF-J1T2I4-F1
#
_entry.id   AF-J1T2I4-F1
#
_cell.length_a   1.000
_cell.length_b   1.000
_cell.length_c   1.000
_cell.angle_alpha   90.00
_cell.angle_beta   90.00
_cell.angle_gamma   90.00
#
_symmetry.space_group_name_H-M   'P 1'
#
loop_
_entity.id
_entity.type
_entity.pdbx_description
1 polymer ?
#
loop_
_entity_poly.entity_id
_entity_poly.type
_entity_poly.pdbx_seq_one_letter_code
_entity_poly.pdbx_strand_id
1 'polypeptide(L)' 'MDSKRTFDIAECHQAAKGLRSSWQDMAGSEALIRALVAERNGDTLLALFWTEVHRTLCEEK' A
#
# COMPACT_ATOMS: atom_id res chain seq x y z
N MET A 1 -13.54 -19.69 -1.56
CA MET A 1 -13.13 -19.25 -0.21
C MET A 1 -12.43 -17.92 -0.39
N ASP A 2 -13.17 -16.83 -0.22
CA ASP A 2 -12.64 -15.47 -0.23
C ASP A 2 -11.58 -15.34 0.86
N SER A 3 -10.33 -15.19 0.42
CA SER A 3 -9.20 -14.92 1.29
C SER A 3 -9.47 -13.59 1.97
N LYS A 4 -9.65 -13.62 3.29
CA LYS A 4 -9.96 -12.48 4.15
C LYS A 4 -8.99 -11.33 3.83
N ARG A 5 -9.44 -10.31 3.11
CA ARG A 5 -8.76 -9.01 3.04
C ARG A 5 -8.62 -8.53 4.48
N THR A 6 -7.39 -8.50 5.00
CA THR A 6 -7.08 -8.15 6.39
C THR A 6 -7.06 -6.64 6.63
N PHE A 7 -7.29 -5.82 5.61
CA PHE A 7 -7.28 -4.36 5.67
C PHE A 7 -8.52 -3.81 4.97
N ASP A 8 -9.07 -2.71 5.49
CA ASP A 8 -10.19 -2.05 4.86
C ASP A 8 -9.71 -1.35 3.57
N ILE A 9 -10.46 -1.52 2.48
CA ILE A 9 -10.21 -0.83 1.22
C ILE A 9 -10.18 0.69 1.45
N ALA A 10 -11.01 1.21 2.37
CA ALA A 10 -11.01 2.62 2.74
C ALA A 10 -9.66 3.09 3.32
N GLU A 11 -9.00 2.26 4.14
CA GLU A 11 -7.69 2.57 4.72
C GLU A 11 -6.60 2.61 3.63
N CYS A 12 -6.64 1.69 2.67
CA CYS A 12 -5.72 1.69 1.55
C CYS A 12 -5.88 2.95 0.68
N HIS A 13 -7.11 3.37 0.38
CA HIS A 13 -7.37 4.60 -0.37
C HIS A 13 -6.94 5.85 0.40
N GLN A 14 -7.18 5.90 1.71
CA GLN A 14 -6.74 7.01 2.54
C GLN A 14 -5.21 7.12 2.56
N ALA A 15 -4.50 6.00 2.73
CA ALA A 15 -3.04 5.95 2.69
C ALA A 15 -2.49 6.33 1.30
N ALA A 16 -3.11 5.84 0.22
CA ALA A 16 -2.78 6.21 -1.15
C ALA A 16 -2.91 7.73 -1.36
N LYS A 17 -4.02 8.33 -0.93
CA LYS A 17 -4.23 9.79 -0.99
C LYS A 17 -3.14 10.56 -0.23
N GLY A 18 -2.81 10.10 0.98
CA GLY A 18 -1.72 10.69 1.78
C GLY A 18 -0.37 10.61 1.10
N LEU A 19 -0.04 9.46 0.48
CA LEU A 19 1.20 9.30 -0.29
C LEU A 19 1.23 10.19 -1.53
N ARG A 20 0.13 10.30 -2.30
CA ARG A 20 0.05 11.23 -3.44
C ARG A 20 0.33 12.67 -3.01
N SER A 21 -0.23 13.12 -1.90
CA SER A 21 -0.02 14.49 -1.41
C SER A 21 1.43 14.77 -0.99
N SER A 22 2.12 13.79 -0.40
CA SER A 22 3.48 13.97 0.13
C SER A 22 4.59 13.64 -0.87
N TRP A 23 4.36 12.70 -1.78
CA TRP A 23 5.38 12.13 -2.67
C TRP A 23 5.06 12.32 -4.16
N GLN A 24 3.85 12.77 -4.51
CA GLN A 24 3.43 13.05 -5.89
C GLN A 24 3.69 11.84 -6.80
N ASP A 25 4.47 12.01 -7.87
CA ASP A 25 4.80 10.95 -8.83
C ASP A 25 5.59 9.79 -8.20
N MET A 26 6.24 10.01 -7.05
CA MET A 26 6.99 9.00 -6.32
C MET A 26 6.12 8.17 -5.36
N ALA A 27 4.83 8.47 -5.22
CA ALA A 27 3.95 7.80 -4.26
C ALA A 27 3.90 6.28 -4.46
N GLY A 28 3.88 5.82 -5.71
CA GLY A 28 3.88 4.39 -6.04
C GLY A 28 5.17 3.69 -5.62
N SER A 29 6.33 4.31 -5.86
CA SER A 29 7.64 3.80 -5.44
C SER A 29 7.78 3.76 -3.93
N GLU A 30 7.30 4.79 -3.23
CA GLU A 30 7.33 4.85 -1.76
C GLU A 30 6.47 3.74 -1.14
N ALA A 31 5.24 3.52 -1.64
CA ALA A 31 4.39 2.42 -1.18
C ALA A 31 5.08 1.05 -1.36
N LEU A 32 5.71 0.82 -2.52
CA LEU A 32 6.43 -0.42 -2.79
C LEU A 32 7.64 -0.61 -1.87
N ILE A 33 8.43 0.45 -1.64
CA ILE A 33 9.58 0.39 -0.73
C ILE A 33 9.13 0.03 0.70
N ARG A 34 8.04 0.64 1.18
CA ARG A 34 7.47 0.32 2.49
C ARG A 34 7.01 -1.14 2.58
N ALA A 35 6.40 -1.68 1.53
CA ALA A 35 6.02 -3.08 1.48
C ALA A 35 7.23 -4.01 1.61
N LEU A 36 8.30 -3.75 0.83
CA LEU A 36 9.54 -4.54 0.86
C LEU A 36 10.27 -4.45 2.21
N VAL A 37 10.29 -3.26 2.83
CA VAL A 37 10.88 -3.08 4.17
C VAL A 37 10.10 -3.84 5.23
N ALA A 38 8.77 -3.81 5.18
CA ALA A 38 7.92 -4.56 6.11
C ALA A 38 8.12 -6.08 5.94
N GLU A 39 8.17 -6.57 4.71
CA GLU A 39 8.42 -7.98 4.39
C GLU A 39 9.78 -8.44 4.94
N ARG A 40 10.85 -7.66 4.70
CA ARG A 40 12.18 -7.92 5.23
C ARG A 40 12.19 -8.02 6.76
N ASN A 41 11.37 -7.22 7.43
CA ASN A 41 11.28 -7.20 8.89
C ASN A 41 10.34 -8.29 9.45
N GLY A 42 9.73 -9.12 8.60
CA GLY A 42 8.80 -10.17 9.01
C GLY A 42 7.39 -9.66 9.36
N ASP A 43 7.07 -8.40 9.06
CA ASP A 43 5.74 -7.83 9.26
C ASP A 43 4.88 -8.07 8.02
N THR A 44 4.35 -9.30 7.91
CA THR A 44 3.56 -9.73 6.76
C THR A 44 2.29 -8.91 6.58
N LEU A 45 1.64 -8.47 7.67
CA LEU A 45 0.41 -7.69 7.55
C LEU A 45 0.72 -6.30 6.97
N LEU A 46 1.75 -5.63 7.50
CA LEU A 46 2.14 -4.32 6.99
C LEU A 46 2.66 -4.39 5.54
N ALA A 47 3.35 -5.47 5.17
CA ALA A 47 3.79 -5.72 3.80
C ALA A 47 2.62 -5.85 2.82
N LEU A 48 1.59 -6.62 3.19
CA LEU A 48 0.38 -6.79 2.38
C LEU A 48 -0.41 -5.48 2.28
N PHE A 49 -0.52 -4.72 3.37
CA PHE A 49 -1.17 -3.42 3.37
C PHE A 49 -0.53 -2.46 2.36
N TRP A 50 0.79 -2.27 2.43
CA TRP A 50 1.49 -1.35 1.51
C TRP A 50 1.48 -1.86 0.05
N THR A 51 1.43 -3.17 -0.15
CA THR A 51 1.23 -3.77 -1.47
C THR A 51 -0.13 -3.41 -2.06
N GLU A 52 -1.20 -3.44 -1.25
CA GLU A 52 -2.53 -3.03 -1.70
C GLU A 52 -2.59 -1.52 -1.95
N VAL A 53 -1.96 -0.69 -1.10
CA VAL A 53 -1.82 0.76 -1.35
C VAL A 53 -1.09 1.03 -2.67
N HIS A 54 -0.01 0.32 -2.95
CA HIS A 54 0.70 0.42 -4.23
C HIS A 54 -0.20 0.05 -5.42
N ARG A 55 -0.99 -1.02 -5.29
CA ARG A 55 -1.97 -1.40 -6.32
C ARG A 55 -2.99 -0.28 -6.56
N THR A 56 -3.59 0.26 -5.50
CA THR A 56 -4.56 1.38 -5.60
C THR A 56 -3.96 2.58 -6.34
N LEU A 57 -2.71 2.94 -6.06
CA LEU A 57 -2.01 4.04 -6.73
C LEU A 57 -1.77 3.78 -8.23
N CYS A 58 -1.59 2.52 -8.62
CA CYS A 58 -1.35 2.11 -10.01
C CYS A 58 -2.64 1.94 -10.83
N GLU A 59 -3.76 1.60 -10.18
CA GLU A 59 -5.07 1.39 -10.81
C GLU A 59 -5.83 2.71 -11.06
N GLU A 60 -5.54 3.76 -10.30
CA GLU A 60 -6.01 5.12 -10.56
C GLU A 60 -5.23 5.75 -11.73
N LYS A 61 -5.61 5.39 -12.96
CA LYS A 61 -5.23 6.08 -14.21
C LYS A 61 -6.35 6.96 -14.73
#